data_AF-A0A2N3FE01-F1
#
_entry.id   AF-A0A2N3FE01-F1
#
_cell.length_a   1.000
_cell.length_b   1.000
_cell.length_c   1.000
_cell.angle_alpha   90.00
_cell.angle_beta   90.00
_cell.angle_gamma   90.00
#
_symmetry.space_group_name_H-M   'P 1'
#
loop_
_entity.id
_entity.type
_entity.pdbx_description
1 polymer ?
#
loop_
_entity_poly.entity_id
_entity_poly.type
_entity_poly.pdbx_seq_one_letter_code
_entity_poly.pdbx_strand_id
1 'polypeptide(L)'
;MGQGERRAQASVGLVASDFGFASEDAALILRCHGTCLAPGSDVTAVVTMRVALPGIPGFLSGSVPLEVEVVGSARSPVDSLTEDS
;
A
#
# COMPACT_ATOMS: atom_id res chain seq x y z
N MET A 1 16.45 4.98 2.76
CA MET A 1 14.99 4.70 2.69
C MET A 1 14.40 4.09 3.96
N GLY A 2 15.14 3.31 4.77
CA GLY A 2 14.55 2.46 5.81
C GLY A 2 13.65 3.12 6.88
N GLN A 3 13.82 4.39 7.26
CA GLN A 3 12.88 5.03 8.19
C GLN A 3 11.55 5.41 7.52
N GLY A 4 11.59 6.01 6.33
CA GLY A 4 10.39 6.40 5.57
C GLY A 4 9.57 5.17 5.17
N GLU A 5 10.23 4.10 4.76
CA GLU A 5 9.59 2.81 4.46
C GLU A 5 8.86 2.22 5.67
N ARG A 6 9.51 2.18 6.86
CA ARG A 6 8.84 1.72 8.08
C ARG A 6 7.62 2.57 8.44
N ARG A 7 7.70 3.89 8.25
CA ARG A 7 6.56 4.78 8.46
C ARG A 7 5.43 4.50 7.47
N ALA A 8 5.75 4.34 6.18
CA ALA A 8 4.76 4.00 5.17
C ALA A 8 4.07 2.66 5.47
N GLN A 9 4.83 1.64 5.89
CA GLN A 9 4.28 0.35 6.31
C GLN A 9 3.32 0.50 7.50
N ALA A 10 3.72 1.28 8.52
CA ALA A 10 2.88 1.55 9.68
C ALA A 10 1.60 2.31 9.29
N SER A 11 1.70 3.31 8.39
CA SER A 11 0.55 4.04 7.88
C SER A 11 -0.45 3.13 7.16
N VAL A 12 0.02 2.18 6.34
CA VAL A 12 -0.86 1.19 5.67
C VAL A 12 -1.59 0.34 6.71
N GLY A 13 -0.90 -0.13 7.75
CA GLY A 13 -1.54 -0.90 8.83
C GLY A 13 -2.59 -0.11 9.61
N LEU A 14 -2.32 1.17 9.87
CA LEU A 14 -3.29 2.08 10.51
C LEU A 14 -4.54 2.24 9.65
N VAL A 15 -4.36 2.53 8.36
CA VAL A 15 -5.49 2.69 7.42
C VAL A 15 -6.29 1.39 7.31
N ALA A 16 -5.65 0.23 7.20
CA ALA A 16 -6.36 -1.06 7.19
C ALA A 16 -7.24 -1.22 8.44
N SER A 17 -6.69 -0.88 9.61
CA SER A 17 -7.39 -0.95 10.89
C SER A 17 -8.57 0.03 10.98
N ASP A 18 -8.41 1.26 10.46
CA ASP A 18 -9.48 2.27 10.41
C ASP A 18 -10.69 1.80 9.60
N PHE A 19 -10.46 0.99 8.56
CA PHE A 19 -11.51 0.38 7.74
C PHE A 19 -11.98 -0.99 8.23
N GLY A 20 -11.51 -1.45 9.40
CA GLY A 20 -11.93 -2.70 10.02
C GLY A 20 -11.26 -3.97 9.48
N PHE A 21 -10.13 -3.84 8.79
CA PHE A 21 -9.31 -4.96 8.30
C PHE A 21 -8.11 -5.20 9.22
N ALA A 22 -7.59 -6.44 9.24
CA ALA A 22 -6.35 -6.71 9.97
C ALA A 22 -5.15 -6.13 9.19
N SER A 23 -4.12 -5.70 9.90
CA SER A 23 -2.92 -5.15 9.27
C SER A 23 -2.19 -6.16 8.37
N GLU A 24 -2.31 -7.45 8.67
CA GLU A 24 -1.81 -8.58 7.87
C GLU A 24 -2.58 -8.83 6.57
N ASP A 25 -3.76 -8.23 6.41
CA ASP A 25 -4.51 -8.26 5.15
C ASP A 25 -3.97 -7.26 4.12
N ALA A 26 -3.13 -6.31 4.56
CA ALA A 26 -2.56 -5.27 3.73
C ALA A 26 -1.04 -5.47 3.49
N ALA A 27 -0.62 -5.36 2.24
CA ALA A 27 0.77 -5.41 1.83
C ALA A 27 1.18 -4.11 1.12
N LEU A 28 2.38 -3.62 1.41
CA LEU A 28 2.96 -2.43 0.77
C LEU A 28 4.19 -2.83 -0.04
N ILE A 29 4.28 -2.32 -1.26
CA ILE A 29 5.49 -2.35 -2.07
C ILE A 29 5.85 -0.92 -2.48
N LEU A 30 7.09 -0.53 -2.22
CA LEU A 30 7.65 0.73 -2.72
C LEU A 30 8.52 0.45 -3.94
N ARG A 31 8.33 1.23 -5.02
CA ARG A 31 9.15 1.16 -6.23
C ARG A 31 9.71 2.54 -6.56
N CYS A 32 10.98 2.60 -6.88
CA CYS A 32 11.62 3.81 -7.39
C CYS A 32 11.64 3.78 -8.91
N HIS A 33 11.40 4.93 -9.53
CA HIS A 33 11.72 5.15 -10.92
C HIS A 33 12.93 6.09 -11.00
N GLY A 34 14.07 5.54 -11.40
CA GLY A 34 15.39 6.19 -11.28
C GLY A 34 16.12 5.77 -10.00
N THR A 35 17.20 6.50 -9.66
CA THR A 35 17.93 6.28 -8.41
C THR A 35 17.06 6.69 -7.24
N CYS A 36 16.77 5.74 -6.33
CA CYS A 36 15.92 6.01 -5.18
C CYS A 36 16.37 7.24 -4.38
N LEU A 37 15.43 8.14 -4.09
CA LEU A 37 15.63 9.38 -3.33
C LEU A 37 16.59 10.38 -3.99
N ALA A 38 16.99 10.17 -5.24
CA ALA A 38 17.65 11.21 -6.00
C ALA A 38 16.63 12.30 -6.38
N PRO A 39 16.99 13.59 -6.36
CA PRO A 39 16.10 14.63 -6.84
C PRO A 39 15.64 14.38 -8.28
N GLY A 40 14.36 14.64 -8.55
CA GLY A 40 13.74 14.35 -9.85
C GLY A 40 13.43 12.86 -10.11
N SER A 41 13.72 11.96 -9.17
CA SER A 41 13.20 10.58 -9.20
C SER A 41 11.76 10.51 -8.66
N ASP A 42 11.08 9.38 -8.88
CA ASP A 42 9.76 9.11 -8.31
C ASP A 42 9.79 7.91 -7.35
N VAL A 43 8.97 7.98 -6.30
CA VAL A 43 8.61 6.82 -5.48
C VAL A 43 7.13 6.51 -5.69
N THR A 44 6.84 5.26 -6.07
CA THR A 44 5.47 4.74 -6.18
C THR A 44 5.21 3.75 -5.05
N ALA A 45 4.17 4.00 -4.27
CA ALA A 45 3.61 3.06 -3.31
C ALA A 45 2.49 2.27 -3.97
N VAL A 46 2.53 0.94 -3.85
CA VAL A 46 1.47 0.04 -4.26
C VAL A 46 0.99 -0.70 -3.01
N VAL A 47 -0.29 -0.57 -2.71
CA VAL A 47 -0.93 -1.24 -1.58
C VAL A 47 -1.89 -2.28 -2.13
N THR A 48 -1.74 -3.50 -1.66
CA THR A 48 -2.62 -4.62 -1.95
C THR A 48 -3.36 -5.00 -0.68
N MET A 49 -4.68 -5.11 -0.73
CA MET A 49 -5.52 -5.59 0.36
C MET A 49 -6.28 -6.85 -0.02
N ARG A 50 -6.30 -7.83 0.88
CA ARG A 50 -7.17 -9.00 0.79
C ARG A 50 -8.47 -8.73 1.56
N VAL A 51 -9.59 -8.82 0.87
CA VAL A 51 -10.90 -8.44 1.42
C VAL A 51 -11.86 -9.63 1.30
N ALA A 52 -12.40 -10.07 2.43
CA ALA A 52 -13.45 -11.08 2.45
C ALA A 52 -14.75 -10.51 1.85
N LEU A 53 -15.40 -11.30 0.99
CA LEU A 53 -16.64 -10.86 0.33
C LEU A 53 -17.82 -10.85 1.30
N PRO A 54 -18.56 -9.72 1.42
CA PRO A 54 -19.73 -9.65 2.28
C PRO A 54 -20.87 -10.49 1.73
N GLY A 55 -21.62 -11.12 2.64
CA GLY A 55 -22.86 -11.83 2.29
C GLY A 55 -22.68 -13.20 1.65
N ILE A 56 -21.47 -13.75 1.60
CA ILE A 56 -21.25 -15.13 1.12
C ILE A 56 -21.48 -16.14 2.26
N PRO A 57 -22.45 -17.05 2.14
CA PRO A 57 -22.63 -18.12 3.12
C PRO A 57 -21.43 -19.05 3.16
N GLY A 58 -20.92 -19.36 4.35
CA GLY A 58 -19.70 -20.18 4.52
C GLY A 58 -19.74 -21.59 3.92
N PHE A 59 -20.93 -22.09 3.55
CA PHE A 59 -21.09 -23.39 2.86
C PHE A 59 -20.71 -23.34 1.36
N LEU A 60 -20.51 -22.16 0.77
CA LEU A 60 -20.03 -21.99 -0.62
C LEU A 60 -18.50 -22.00 -0.75
N SER A 61 -17.78 -22.22 0.35
CA SER A 61 -16.32 -22.19 0.49
C SER A 61 -15.53 -23.14 -0.43
N GLY A 62 -16.19 -24.04 -1.17
CA GLY A 62 -15.55 -24.99 -2.07
C GLY A 62 -15.56 -24.63 -3.56
N SER A 63 -16.38 -23.67 -3.99
CA SER A 63 -16.64 -23.45 -5.44
C SER A 63 -16.30 -22.05 -5.94
N VAL A 64 -16.12 -21.08 -5.05
CA VAL A 64 -15.86 -19.67 -5.39
C VAL A 64 -14.83 -19.06 -4.44
N PRO A 65 -13.94 -18.17 -4.93
CA PRO A 65 -13.03 -17.44 -4.07
C PRO A 65 -13.83 -16.55 -3.11
N LEU A 66 -13.58 -16.70 -1.81
CA LEU A 66 -14.24 -15.94 -0.75
C LEU A 66 -13.55 -14.61 -0.41
N GLU A 67 -12.43 -14.35 -1.08
CA GLU A 67 -11.60 -13.16 -0.94
C GLU A 67 -11.36 -12.53 -2.31
N VAL A 68 -11.24 -11.20 -2.32
CA VAL A 68 -10.83 -10.42 -3.48
C VAL A 68 -9.61 -9.59 -3.15
N GLU A 69 -8.79 -9.34 -4.15
CA GLU A 69 -7.64 -8.44 -4.05
C GLU A 69 -8.02 -7.04 -4.51
N VAL A 70 -7.79 -6.05 -3.65
CA VAL A 70 -7.94 -4.62 -3.98
C VAL A 70 -6.57 -4.00 -4.05
N VAL A 71 -6.24 -3.38 -5.18
CA VAL A 71 -4.95 -2.74 -5.41
C VAL A 71 -5.11 -1.24 -5.58
N GLY A 72 -4.36 -0.46 -4.82
CA GLY A 72 -4.25 0.98 -4.93
C GLY A 72 -2.80 1.41 -5.12
N SER A 73 -2.56 2.50 -5.86
CA SER A 73 -1.22 3.03 -6.03
C SER A 73 -1.17 4.55 -5.97
N ALA A 74 -0.12 5.08 -5.37
CA ALA A 74 0.17 6.51 -5.34
C ALA A 74 1.63 6.76 -5.72
N ARG A 75 1.88 7.85 -6.45
CA ARG A 75 3.23 8.27 -6.85
C ARG A 75 3.52 9.64 -6.26
N SER A 76 4.73 9.82 -5.76
CA SER A 76 5.25 11.12 -5.35
C SER A 76 6.65 11.36 -5.93
N PRO A 77 6.90 12.56 -6.51
CA PRO A 77 8.24 12.95 -6.93
C PRO A 77 9.12 13.21 -5.70
N VAL A 78 10.44 13.08 -5.89
CA VAL A 78 11.45 13.47 -4.92
C VAL A 78 11.93 14.87 -5.25
N ASP A 79 11.58 15.83 -4.41
CA ASP A 79 11.96 17.23 -4.61
C ASP A 79 13.48 17.44 -4.53
N SER A 80 13.98 18.33 -5.37
CA SER A 80 15.22 19.06 -5.10
C SER A 80 14.84 20.29 -4.28
N LEU A 81 15.28 20.36 -3.02
CA LEU A 81 15.20 21.60 -2.26
C LEU A 81 16.20 22.59 -2.90
N THR A 82 15.73 23.39 -3.86
CA THR A 82 16.41 24.63 -4.20
C THR A 82 15.85 25.65 -3.21
N GLU A 83 16.65 26.02 -2.21
CA GLU A 83 16.33 27.20 -1.39
C GLU A 83 16.38 28.41 -2.33
N ASP A 84 15.22 28.90 -2.75
CA ASP A 84 15.08 30.17 -3.45
C ASP A 84 15.48 31.28 -2.45
N SER A 85 16.70 31.80 -2.60
CA SER A 85 17.26 32.95 -1.87
C SER A 85 17.49 34.12 -2.81
#